data_AF-Q9XHT1-F1
#
_entry.id   AF-Q9XHT1-F1
#
_cell.length_a   1.000
_cell.length_b   1.000
_cell.length_c   1.000
_cell.angle_alpha   90.00
_cell.angle_beta   90.00
_cell.angle_gamma   90.00
#
_symmetry.space_group_name_H-M   'P 1'
#
loop_
_entity.id
_entity.type
_entity.pdbx_description
1 polymer ?
#
loop_
_entity_poly.entity_id
_entity_poly.type
_entity_poly.pdbx_seq_one_letter_code
_entity_poly.pdbx_strand_id
1 'polypeptide(L)' 'GAGRIIGVDLNPNRFEEAKKFGVTDFVNPKEHDKPVQQVIIEMTDGGVDRSVKCTGSVQAMIQAFECVHE' A
#
# COMPACT_ATOMS: atom_id res chain seq x y z
N GLY A 1 -9.74 12.38 -9.29
CA GLY A 1 -8.68 11.36 -9.34
C GLY A 1 -8.07 11.21 -7.96
N ALA A 2 -7.25 10.19 -7.73
CA ALA A 2 -6.54 10.06 -6.45
C ALA A 2 -5.38 11.07 -6.40
N GLY A 3 -5.23 11.79 -5.28
CA GLY A 3 -4.11 12.72 -5.07
C GLY A 3 -2.81 12.03 -4.67
N ARG A 4 -2.92 10.82 -4.10
CA ARG A 4 -1.81 9.97 -3.69
C ARG A 4 -2.16 8.52 -4.00
N ILE A 5 -1.22 7.76 -4.56
CA ILE A 5 -1.37 6.35 -4.90
C ILE A 5 -0.20 5.58 -4.32
N ILE A 6 -0.47 4.77 -3.30
CA ILE A 6 0.54 3.99 -2.59
C ILE A 6 0.55 2.57 -3.16
N GLY A 7 1.63 2.21 -3.83
CA GLY A 7 1.88 0.85 -4.32
C GLY A 7 2.49 -0.01 -3.22
N VAL A 8 1.94 -1.21 -3.01
CA VAL A 8 2.46 -2.17 -2.02
C VAL A 8 2.82 -3.45 -2.74
N ASP A 9 4.11 -3.76 -2.85
CA ASP A 9 4.59 -5.00 -3.46
C ASP A 9 5.91 -5.45 -2.79
N LEU A 10 6.15 -6.75 -2.75
CA LEU A 10 7.37 -7.34 -2.20
C LEU A 10 8.57 -7.23 -3.15
N ASN A 11 8.31 -6.98 -4.44
CA ASN A 11 9.32 -6.85 -5.47
C ASN A 11 9.59 -5.35 -5.78
N PRO A 12 10.72 -4.79 -5.30
CA PRO A 12 11.04 -3.37 -5.51
C PRO A 12 11.24 -3.01 -6.99
N ASN A 13 11.57 -3.99 -7.86
CA ASN A 13 11.75 -3.74 -9.29
C ASN A 13 10.46 -3.31 -10.00
N ARG A 14 9.29 -3.58 -9.40
CA ARG A 14 8.00 -3.15 -9.94
C ARG A 14 7.72 -1.66 -9.74
N PHE A 15 8.48 -0.99 -8.86
CA PHE A 15 8.22 0.41 -8.53
C PHE A 15 8.42 1.36 -9.71
N GLU A 16 9.52 1.20 -10.46
CA GLU A 16 9.83 2.07 -11.60
C GLU A 16 8.77 1.97 -12.71
N GLU A 17 8.20 0.78 -12.90
CA GLU A 17 7.09 0.60 -13.81
C GLU A 17 5.79 1.17 -13.24
N ALA A 18 5.50 0.93 -11.96
CA ALA A 18 4.31 1.42 -11.28
C ALA A 18 4.18 2.96 -11.30
N LYS A 19 5.30 3.70 -11.23
CA LYS A 19 5.31 5.17 -11.36
C LYS A 19 4.71 5.64 -12.69
N LYS A 20 4.94 4.91 -13.79
CA LYS A 20 4.36 5.22 -15.10
C LYS A 20 2.84 5.08 -15.14
N PHE A 21 2.30 4.27 -14.24
CA PHE A 21 0.85 4.06 -14.05
C PHE A 21 0.24 4.98 -12.98
N GLY A 22 1.00 5.94 -12.45
CA GLY A 22 0.52 6.95 -11.50
C GLY A 22 0.76 6.64 -10.02
N VAL A 23 1.47 5.54 -9.69
CA VAL A 23 1.90 5.29 -8.31
C VAL A 23 2.85 6.38 -7.85
N THR A 24 2.50 7.05 -6.74
CA THR A 24 3.28 8.17 -6.17
C THR A 24 4.25 7.71 -5.10
N ASP A 25 3.85 6.71 -4.31
CA ASP A 25 4.61 6.18 -3.18
C ASP A 25 4.68 4.65 -3.30
N PHE A 26 5.73 4.05 -2.76
CA PHE A 26 5.87 2.60 -2.74
C PHE A 26 6.33 2.11 -1.38
N VAL A 27 5.74 1.00 -0.95
CA VAL A 27 6.00 0.37 0.34
C VAL A 27 6.29 -1.10 0.09
N ASN A 28 7.47 -1.54 0.48
CA ASN A 28 7.82 -2.96 0.50
C ASN A 28 7.64 -3.49 1.92
N PRO A 29 6.68 -4.40 2.18
CA PRO A 29 6.48 -4.96 3.52
C PRO A 29 7.72 -5.61 4.14
N LYS A 30 8.72 -6.02 3.34
CA LYS A 30 9.97 -6.61 3.85
C LYS A 30 10.95 -5.59 4.42
N GLU A 31 10.76 -4.31 4.12
CA GLU A 31 11.63 -3.22 4.56
C GLU A 31 11.14 -2.58 5.87
N HIS A 32 10.05 -3.11 6.43
CA HIS A 32 9.43 -2.61 7.65
C HIS A 32 9.26 -3.73 8.67
N ASP A 33 9.61 -3.45 9.92
CA ASP A 33 9.36 -4.36 11.05
C ASP A 33 7.89 -4.34 11.49
N LYS A 34 7.18 -3.24 11.19
CA LYS A 34 5.76 -3.06 11.50
C LYS A 34 4.87 -3.69 10.42
N PRO A 35 3.64 -4.11 10.78
CA PRO A 35 2.64 -4.50 9.80
C PRO A 35 2.40 -3.39 8.76
N VAL A 36 2.31 -3.76 7.49
CA VAL A 36 2.20 -2.79 6.38
C VAL A 36 1.00 -1.86 6.52
N GLN A 37 -0.11 -2.33 7.08
CA GLN A 37 -1.29 -1.51 7.34
C GLN A 37 -0.99 -0.38 8.33
N GLN A 38 -0.18 -0.62 9.36
CA GLN A 38 0.22 0.42 10.31
C GLN A 38 1.17 1.43 9.67
N VAL A 39 2.10 0.94 8.83
CA VAL A 39 2.98 1.81 8.05
C VAL A 39 2.16 2.75 7.17
N ILE A 40 1.13 2.22 6.49
CA ILE A 40 0.23 3.03 5.66
C ILE A 40 -0.56 4.03 6.50
N ILE A 41 -1.13 3.61 7.63
CA ILE A 41 -1.87 4.50 8.54
C ILE A 41 -0.99 5.66 9.02
N GLU A 42 0.24 5.38 9.44
CA GLU A 42 1.20 6.41 9.87
C GLU A 42 1.61 7.33 8.71
N MET A 43 1.74 6.80 7.49
CA MET A 43 2.07 7.58 6.30
C MET A 43 0.94 8.50 5.84
N THR A 44 -0.31 8.18 6.14
CA THR A 44 -1.49 8.92 5.65
C THR A 44 -2.31 9.57 6.76
N ASP A 45 -1.77 9.62 7.98
CA ASP A 45 -2.40 10.24 9.16
C ASP A 45 -3.81 9.67 9.47
N GLY A 46 -3.94 8.34 9.39
CA GLY A 46 -5.18 7.65 9.75
C GLY A 46 -5.64 6.55 8.79
N GLY A 47 -4.94 6.31 7.68
CA GLY A 47 -5.33 5.32 6.67
C GLY A 47 -5.63 5.93 5.30
N VAL A 48 -5.81 5.10 4.29
CA VAL A 48 -6.16 5.54 2.93
C VAL A 48 -7.67 5.66 2.76
N ASP A 49 -8.14 6.57 1.90
CA ASP A 49 -9.57 6.66 1.61
C ASP A 49 -10.10 5.36 0.99
N ARG A 50 -9.29 4.70 0.16
CA ARG A 50 -9.67 3.49 -0.58
C ARG A 50 -8.46 2.57 -0.69
N SER A 51 -8.69 1.28 -0.54
CA SER A 51 -7.70 0.23 -0.81
C SER A 51 -8.23 -0.76 -1.84
N VAL A 52 -7.32 -1.33 -2.63
CA VAL A 52 -7.63 -2.38 -3.60
C VAL A 52 -6.57 -3.47 -3.50
N LYS A 53 -7.01 -4.70 -3.26
CA LYS A 53 -6.12 -5.86 -3.14
C LYS A 53 -6.10 -6.68 -4.43
N CYS A 54 -4.90 -6.89 -4.98
CA CYS A 54 -4.72 -7.54 -6.29
C CYS A 54 -3.84 -8.81 -6.28
N THR A 55 -3.35 -9.28 -5.11
CA THR A 55 -2.33 -10.35 -5.02
C THR A 55 -2.86 -11.74 -4.67
N GLY A 56 -4.18 -11.93 -4.56
CA GLY A 56 -4.77 -13.23 -4.19
C GLY A 56 -4.61 -13.63 -2.71
N SER A 57 -3.58 -13.16 -2.01
CA SER A 57 -3.30 -13.48 -0.58
C SER A 57 -4.42 -13.05 0.38
N VAL A 58 -4.82 -13.94 1.29
CA VAL A 58 -5.79 -13.63 2.36
C VAL A 58 -5.20 -12.62 3.35
N GLN A 59 -3.92 -12.75 3.69
CA GLN A 59 -3.25 -11.79 4.57
C GLN A 59 -3.24 -10.38 3.97
N ALA A 60 -2.96 -10.27 2.68
CA ALA A 60 -3.03 -8.97 1.98
C ALA A 60 -4.46 -8.41 1.93
N MET A 61 -5.49 -9.26 1.98
CA MET A 61 -6.88 -8.79 2.06
C MET A 61 -7.17 -8.14 3.41
N ILE A 62 -6.73 -8.76 4.50
CA ILE A 62 -6.89 -8.23 5.87
C ILE A 62 -6.13 -6.92 5.99
N GLN A 63 -4.88 -6.88 5.56
CA GLN A 63 -4.05 -5.67 5.60
C GLN A 63 -4.64 -4.52 4.77
N ALA A 64 -5.17 -4.83 3.59
CA ALA A 64 -5.84 -3.83 2.76
C ALA A 64 -7.12 -3.29 3.40
N PHE A 65 -7.87 -4.13 4.13
CA PHE A 65 -9.05 -3.68 4.85
C PHE A 65 -8.68 -2.82 6.06
N GLU A 66 -7.68 -3.23 6.84
CA GLU A 66 -7.25 -2.53 8.06
C GLU A 66 -6.54 -1.20 7.80
N CYS A 67 -6.04 -0.95 6.58
CA CYS A 67 -5.36 0.30 6.25
C CYS A 67 -6.28 1.40 5.70
N VAL A 68 -7.59 1.14 5.59
CA VAL A 68 -8.58 2.11 5.11
C VAL A 68 -9.08 2.95 6.28
N HIS A 69 -9.20 4.26 6.07
CA HIS A 69 -9.79 5.17 7.04
C HIS A 69 -11.30 4.90 7.18
N GLU A 70 -11.85 5.10 8.39
CA GLU A 70 -13.30 4.98 8.63
C GLU A 70 -14.13 5.97 7.79
#